data_AF-A0A6C7EAV3-F1
#
_entry.id   AF-A0A6C7EAV3-F1
#
_cell.length_a   1.000
_cell.length_b   1.000
_cell.length_c   1.000
_cell.angle_alpha   90.00
_cell.angle_beta   90.00
_cell.angle_gamma   90.00
#
_symmetry.space_group_name_H-M   'P 1'
#
loop_
_entity.id
_entity.type
_entity.pdbx_description
1 polymer ?
#
loop_
_entity_poly.entity_id
_entity_poly.type
_entity_poly.pdbx_seq_one_letter_code
_entity_poly.pdbx_strand_id
1 'polypeptide(L)'
;MPDKKLTPLQKLEAQREANAAAKANKGSRVFSDAEKATRKERVAKAKDALSRSVGVKGDHVTAGRAALKRYLQQMNEPNQPDDARFEMLIEAPFKAPPKKRDNNRGF
;
A
#
# COMPACT_ATOMS: atom_id res chain seq x y z
N MET A 1 34.19 -3.08 18.81
CA MET A 1 34.21 -3.55 17.40
C MET A 1 33.87 -2.36 16.53
N PRO A 2 34.69 -1.97 15.55
CA PRO A 2 34.42 -0.78 14.75
C PRO A 2 33.24 -1.03 13.80
N ASP A 3 32.22 -0.16 13.85
CA ASP A 3 31.03 -0.20 13.02
C ASP A 3 31.39 -0.08 11.53
N LYS A 4 31.49 -1.24 10.87
CA LYS A 4 31.67 -1.35 9.42
C LYS A 4 30.42 -0.79 8.74
N LYS A 5 30.45 0.50 8.39
CA LYS A 5 29.37 1.15 7.63
C LYS A 5 29.27 0.46 6.26
N LEU A 6 28.23 -0.34 6.05
CA LEU A 6 27.96 -0.98 4.76
C LEU A 6 27.89 0.08 3.66
N THR A 7 28.52 -0.21 2.52
CA THR A 7 28.42 0.63 1.32
C THR A 7 26.95 0.72 0.85
N PRO A 8 26.54 1.78 0.14
CA PRO A 8 25.16 1.93 -0.33
C PRO A 8 24.63 0.71 -1.11
N LEU A 9 25.50 0.02 -1.87
CA LEU A 9 25.16 -1.19 -2.61
C LEU A 9 24.92 -2.39 -1.68
N GLN A 10 25.76 -2.58 -0.66
CA GLN A 10 25.58 -3.65 0.34
C GLN A 10 24.33 -3.45 1.19
N LYS A 11 23.92 -2.19 1.46
CA LYS A 11 22.64 -1.91 2.13
C LYS A 11 21.44 -2.31 1.26
N LEU A 12 21.54 -2.11 -0.05
CA LEU A 12 20.50 -2.48 -1.01
C LEU A 12 20.36 -4.00 -1.14
N GLU A 13 21.48 -4.72 -1.19
CA GLU A 13 21.50 -6.18 -1.19
C GLU A 13 20.98 -6.76 0.11
N ALA A 14 21.43 -6.26 1.26
CA ALA A 14 20.90 -6.67 2.56
C ALA A 14 19.38 -6.41 2.70
N GLN A 15 18.87 -5.32 2.12
CA GLN A 15 17.42 -5.07 2.05
C GLN A 15 16.68 -6.03 1.11
N ARG A 16 17.29 -6.41 -0.02
CA ARG A 16 16.70 -7.41 -0.93
C ARG A 16 16.64 -8.79 -0.27
N GLU A 17 17.71 -9.19 0.39
CA GLU A 17 17.81 -10.47 1.10
C GLU A 17 16.85 -10.50 2.30
N ALA A 18 16.78 -9.44 3.10
CA ALA A 18 15.83 -9.34 4.20
C ALA A 18 14.37 -9.40 3.71
N ASN A 19 14.06 -8.75 2.58
CA ASN A 19 12.72 -8.83 1.97
C ASN A 19 12.43 -10.21 1.37
N ALA A 20 13.42 -10.90 0.82
CA ALA A 20 13.27 -12.26 0.30
C ALA A 20 13.07 -13.28 1.42
N ALA A 21 13.83 -13.17 2.51
CA ALA A 21 13.70 -14.00 3.70
C ALA A 21 12.34 -13.80 4.40
N ALA A 22 11.85 -12.55 4.47
CA ALA A 22 10.52 -12.23 5.00
C ALA A 22 9.37 -12.78 4.12
N LYS A 23 9.60 -12.96 2.82
CA LYS A 23 8.65 -13.61 1.90
C LYS A 23 8.69 -15.14 2.02
N ALA A 24 9.85 -15.72 2.28
CA ALA A 24 10.02 -17.17 2.40
C ALA A 24 9.49 -17.74 3.73
N ASN A 25 9.60 -16.99 4.84
CA ASN A 25 9.09 -17.39 6.16
C ASN A 25 7.57 -17.20 6.35
N LYS A 26 6.85 -16.98 5.26
CA LYS A 26 5.45 -16.60 5.28
C LYS A 26 4.59 -17.86 5.36
N GLY A 27 4.47 -18.41 6.57
CA GLY A 27 3.53 -19.48 6.85
C GLY A 27 2.13 -19.10 6.36
N SER A 28 1.42 -20.06 5.77
CA SER A 28 0.03 -19.89 5.35
C SER A 28 -0.81 -19.46 6.55
N ARG A 29 -1.11 -18.16 6.65
CA ARG A 29 -1.87 -17.59 7.77
C ARG A 29 -3.31 -18.10 7.68
N VAL A 30 -3.72 -18.88 8.67
CA VAL A 30 -5.10 -19.32 8.82
C VAL A 30 -5.88 -18.14 9.41
N PHE A 31 -6.72 -17.50 8.60
CA PHE A 31 -7.59 -16.42 9.03
C PHE A 31 -8.80 -16.99 9.79
N SER A 32 -9.17 -16.35 10.90
CA SER A 32 -10.43 -16.62 11.60
C SER A 32 -11.64 -16.20 10.75
N ASP A 33 -12.83 -16.73 11.01
CA ASP A 33 -14.03 -16.38 10.20
C ASP A 33 -14.42 -14.90 10.31
N ALA A 34 -14.15 -14.27 11.46
CA ALA A 34 -14.33 -12.82 11.63
C ALA A 34 -13.40 -12.01 10.72
N GLU A 35 -12.12 -12.40 10.61
CA GLU A 35 -11.17 -11.75 9.69
C GLU A 35 -11.51 -12.02 8.22
N LYS A 36 -12.08 -13.18 7.90
CA LYS A 36 -12.57 -13.45 6.53
C LYS A 36 -13.75 -12.56 6.16
N ALA A 37 -14.65 -12.28 7.10
CA ALA A 37 -15.81 -11.40 6.87
C ALA A 37 -15.35 -9.96 6.59
N THR A 38 -14.53 -9.37 7.46
CA THR A 38 -13.99 -8.02 7.26
C THR A 38 -13.18 -7.92 5.97
N ARG A 39 -12.42 -8.96 5.64
CA ARG A 39 -11.68 -9.02 4.39
C ARG A 39 -12.61 -9.02 3.17
N LYS A 40 -13.69 -9.80 3.18
CA LYS A 40 -14.69 -9.79 2.09
C LYS A 40 -15.33 -8.41 1.93
N GLU A 41 -15.67 -7.75 3.03
CA GLU A 41 -16.22 -6.39 3.00
C GLU A 41 -15.23 -5.38 2.39
N ARG A 42 -13.95 -5.44 2.80
CA ARG A 42 -12.91 -4.59 2.23
C ARG A 42 -12.69 -4.87 0.73
N VAL A 43 -12.75 -6.13 0.28
CA VAL A 43 -12.74 -6.46 -1.16
C VAL A 43 -13.88 -5.78 -1.89
N ALA A 44 -15.10 -5.94 -1.37
CA ALA A 44 -16.30 -5.42 -2.01
C ALA A 44 -16.22 -3.90 -2.15
N LYS A 45 -15.87 -3.19 -1.07
CA LYS A 45 -15.66 -1.74 -1.07
C LYS A 45 -14.54 -1.31 -2.04
N ALA A 46 -13.40 -1.99 -2.06
CA ALA A 46 -12.30 -1.64 -2.97
C ALA A 46 -12.66 -1.85 -4.44
N LYS A 47 -13.40 -2.93 -4.76
CA LYS A 47 -13.89 -3.17 -6.12
C LYS A 47 -14.95 -2.15 -6.54
N ASP A 48 -15.88 -1.83 -5.66
CA ASP A 48 -16.90 -0.81 -5.89
C ASP A 48 -16.27 0.57 -6.11
N ALA A 49 -15.30 0.96 -5.28
CA ALA A 49 -14.52 2.18 -5.47
C ALA A 49 -13.79 2.19 -6.82
N LEU A 50 -13.21 1.06 -7.24
CA LEU A 50 -12.56 0.93 -8.53
C LEU A 50 -13.57 1.15 -9.68
N SER A 51 -14.75 0.53 -9.61
CA SER A 51 -15.83 0.69 -10.58
C SER A 51 -16.34 2.13 -10.66
N ARG A 52 -16.62 2.77 -9.52
CA ARG A 52 -17.04 4.18 -9.46
C ARG A 52 -15.97 5.12 -9.98
N SER A 53 -14.70 4.80 -9.72
CA SER A 53 -13.60 5.64 -10.17
C SER A 53 -13.45 5.67 -11.68
N VAL A 54 -13.96 4.68 -12.44
CA VAL A 54 -13.81 4.56 -13.91
C VAL A 54 -14.23 5.83 -14.66
N GLY A 55 -15.32 6.47 -14.22
CA GLY A 55 -15.82 7.71 -14.81
C GLY A 55 -15.15 9.00 -14.30
N VAL A 56 -14.33 8.91 -13.25
CA VAL A 56 -13.65 10.06 -12.64
C VAL A 56 -12.37 10.38 -13.42
N LYS A 57 -12.14 11.68 -13.65
CA LYS A 57 -10.99 12.21 -14.38
C LYS A 57 -10.11 13.03 -13.43
N GLY A 58 -8.80 12.95 -13.61
CA GLY A 58 -7.80 13.70 -12.86
C GLY A 58 -6.49 12.93 -12.71
N ASP A 59 -5.37 13.64 -12.63
CA ASP A 59 -4.03 13.03 -12.60
C ASP A 59 -3.82 12.11 -11.39
N HIS A 60 -4.51 12.41 -10.30
CA HIS A 60 -4.47 11.62 -9.07
C HIS A 60 -5.32 10.34 -9.13
N VAL A 61 -6.30 10.27 -10.03
CA VAL A 61 -7.23 9.13 -10.15
C VAL A 61 -6.48 7.88 -10.57
N THR A 62 -5.55 8.00 -11.52
CA THR A 62 -4.68 6.90 -11.97
C THR A 62 -3.83 6.33 -10.84
N ALA A 63 -3.24 7.21 -10.01
CA ALA A 63 -2.47 6.81 -8.84
C ALA A 63 -3.35 6.16 -7.77
N GLY A 64 -4.53 6.72 -7.50
CA GLY A 64 -5.51 6.15 -6.55
C GLY A 64 -5.99 4.76 -6.99
N ARG A 65 -6.31 4.57 -8.27
CA ARG A 65 -6.68 3.26 -8.84
C ARG A 65 -5.54 2.25 -8.73
N ALA A 66 -4.29 2.66 -8.98
CA ALA A 66 -3.13 1.80 -8.84
C ALA A 66 -2.93 1.34 -7.39
N ALA A 67 -3.14 2.23 -6.41
CA ALA A 67 -3.06 1.92 -5.00
C ALA A 67 -4.16 0.92 -4.56
N LEU A 68 -5.40 1.11 -5.02
CA LEU A 68 -6.51 0.16 -4.78
C LEU A 68 -6.24 -1.23 -5.38
N LYS A 69 -5.71 -1.28 -6.61
CA LYS A 69 -5.33 -2.56 -7.25
C LYS A 69 -4.22 -3.26 -6.48
N ARG A 70 -3.22 -2.52 -6.02
CA ARG A 70 -2.12 -3.05 -5.21
C ARG A 70 -2.61 -3.57 -3.86
N TYR A 71 -3.55 -2.86 -3.21
CA TYR A 71 -4.19 -3.35 -1.99
C TYR A 71 -4.87 -4.70 -2.20
N LEU A 72 -5.67 -4.86 -3.27
CA LEU A 72 -6.32 -6.13 -3.61
C LEU A 72 -5.31 -7.27 -3.88
N GLN A 73 -4.21 -6.98 -4.56
CA GLN A 73 -3.14 -7.96 -4.80
C GLN A 73 -2.46 -8.39 -3.50
N GLN A 74 -2.23 -7.45 -2.60
CA GLN A 74 -1.54 -7.68 -1.34
C GLN A 74 -2.48 -8.15 -0.24
N MET A 75 -3.75 -8.42 -0.50
CA MET A 75 -4.74 -8.64 0.54
C MET A 75 -4.50 -9.91 1.41
N ASN A 76 -3.68 -10.85 0.93
CA ASN A 76 -3.25 -12.02 1.70
C ASN A 76 -2.02 -11.75 2.58
N GLU A 77 -1.40 -10.58 2.45
CA GLU A 77 -0.16 -10.23 3.12
C GLU A 77 -0.45 -9.84 4.60
N PRO A 78 0.45 -10.17 5.54
CA PRO A 78 0.27 -9.91 6.98
C PRO A 78 0.28 -8.42 7.32
N ASN A 79 0.83 -7.58 6.44
CA ASN A 79 0.88 -6.13 6.62
C ASN A 79 -0.24 -5.47 5.80
N GLN A 80 -1.49 -5.77 6.16
CA GLN A 80 -2.64 -5.05 5.60
C GLN A 80 -2.66 -3.61 6.13
N PRO A 81 -3.08 -2.63 5.31
CA PRO A 81 -3.46 -1.33 5.84
C PRO A 81 -4.54 -1.48 6.92
N ASP A 82 -4.42 -0.66 7.96
CA ASP A 82 -5.46 -0.45 8.96
C ASP A 82 -6.72 0.15 8.30
N ASP A 83 -7.84 0.14 9.03
CA ASP A 83 -9.12 0.62 8.49
C ASP A 83 -9.03 2.08 8.02
N ALA A 84 -8.30 2.93 8.75
CA ALA A 84 -8.09 4.33 8.40
C ALA A 84 -7.35 4.49 7.06
N ARG A 85 -6.25 3.75 6.85
CA ARG A 85 -5.52 3.75 5.57
C ARG A 85 -6.34 3.15 4.44
N PHE A 86 -7.18 2.15 4.74
CA PHE A 86 -8.06 1.56 3.75
C PHE A 86 -9.12 2.56 3.27
N GLU A 87 -9.76 3.31 4.17
CA GLU A 87 -10.70 4.37 3.80
C GLU A 87 -9.99 5.48 2.99
N MET A 88 -8.76 5.86 3.37
CA MET A 88 -7.96 6.79 2.55
C MET A 88 -7.67 6.25 1.14
N LEU A 89 -7.45 4.94 0.97
CA LEU A 89 -7.25 4.30 -0.34
C LEU A 89 -8.52 4.32 -1.19
N ILE A 90 -9.69 4.15 -0.56
CA ILE A 90 -11.00 4.26 -1.24
C ILE A 90 -11.24 5.69 -1.71
N GLU A 91 -10.90 6.69 -0.89
CA GLU A 91 -11.09 8.10 -1.23
C GLU A 91 -10.04 8.63 -2.23
N ALA A 92 -8.86 8.02 -2.31
CA ALA A 92 -7.74 8.50 -3.11
C ALA A 92 -8.06 8.79 -4.60
N PRO A 93 -8.89 8.00 -5.31
CA PRO A 93 -9.30 8.32 -6.68
C PRO A 93 -10.30 9.48 -6.79
N PHE A 94 -10.91 9.93 -5.69
CA PHE A 94 -11.96 10.96 -5.67
C PHE A 94 -11.48 12.26 -5.03
N LYS A 95 -10.47 12.20 -4.16
CA LYS A 95 -9.93 13.34 -3.44
C LYS A 95 -8.56 13.70 -4.01
N ALA A 96 -8.46 14.90 -4.57
CA ALA A 96 -7.18 15.42 -5.02
C ALA A 96 -6.20 15.46 -3.82
N PRO A 97 -4.98 14.89 -3.97
CA PRO A 97 -3.99 14.93 -2.91
C PRO A 97 -3.70 16.40 -2.56
N PRO A 98 -3.52 16.72 -1.27
CA PRO A 98 -3.24 18.08 -0.85
C PRO A 98 -2.02 18.59 -1.61
N LYS A 99 -2.19 19.72 -2.30
CA LYS A 99 -1.12 20.38 -3.06
C LYS A 99 0.03 20.59 -2.09
N LYS A 100 1.19 19.97 -2.36
CA LYS A 100 2.37 20.19 -1.51
C LYS A 100 2.63 21.69 -1.49
N ARG A 101 2.71 22.27 -0.29
CA ARG A 101 3.16 23.65 -0.11
C ARG A 101 4.50 23.77 -0.83
N ASP A 102 4.56 24.61 -1.85
CA ASP A 102 5.82 25.00 -2.46
C ASP A 102 6.70 25.58 -1.35
N ASN A 103 7.69 24.81 -0.91
CA ASN A 103 8.79 25.35 -0.12
C ASN A 103 9.64 26.18 -1.08
N ASN A 104 9.12 27.35 -1.47
CA ASN A 104 9.90 28.42 -2.06
C ASN A 104 10.80 28.98 -0.94
N ARG A 105 11.84 28.22 -0.58
CA ARG A 105 12.98 28.76 0.14
C ARG A 105 13.71 29.63 -0.89
N GLY A 106 13.29 30.89 -0.95
CA GLY A 106 13.99 31.92 -1.69
C GLY A 106 15.47 31.91 -1.32
N PHE A 107 16.28 32.05 -2.37
CA PHE A 107 17.71 32.31 -2.29
C PHE A 107 17.99 33.64 -1.57
#